data_AF-A0A2J6X413-F1
#
_entry.id   AF-A0A2J6X413-F1
#
_cell.length_a   1.000
_cell.length_b   1.000
_cell.length_c   1.000
_cell.angle_alpha   90.00
_cell.angle_beta   90.00
_cell.angle_gamma   90.00
#
_symmetry.space_group_name_H-M   'P 1'
#
loop_
_entity.id
_entity.type
_entity.pdbx_description
1 polymer ?
#
loop_
_entity_poly.entity_id
_entity_poly.type
_entity_poly.pdbx_seq_one_letter_code
_entity_poly.pdbx_strand_id
1 'polypeptide(L)'
;MLVLFLPYIIAATIIYERDFGPLSRSTTVALLPAVLIGGLIVRSPQANTDTINAICSSIQPIPTRDCMMLGEVLGAISFLELSTEQGIEFVRLFTTPETSVVYLITGFMSFIPIIVVITAYRLWQCIPRRGLAAIIMFIGISLLSTVPLMIVAADYGRFINIHVTCLTFLLIWLIQEIPNRMTYLPQHHALLSWIAAIVFVVSWRLPMWLLFATYSNAFPLFKLFTESVRN
;
A
#
# COMPACT_ATOMS: atom_id res chain seq x y z
N MET A 1 3.99 10.22 7.39
CA MET A 1 3.52 9.13 6.50
C MET A 1 2.29 8.39 7.03
N LEU A 2 2.25 7.96 8.30
CA LEU A 2 1.11 7.22 8.87
C LEU A 2 -0.26 7.92 8.77
N VAL A 3 -0.28 9.26 8.84
CA VAL A 3 -1.50 10.08 8.76
C VAL A 3 -2.32 9.81 7.49
N LEU A 4 -1.68 9.48 6.37
CA LEU A 4 -2.34 9.26 5.08
C LEU A 4 -3.10 7.94 5.01
N PHE A 5 -2.83 7.03 5.95
CA PHE A 5 -3.50 5.75 6.08
C PHE A 5 -4.60 5.77 7.14
N LEU A 6 -4.76 6.87 7.89
CA LEU A 6 -5.86 7.04 8.84
C LEU A 6 -7.28 6.94 8.23
N PRO A 7 -7.53 7.31 6.95
CA PRO A 7 -8.83 7.08 6.34
C PRO A 7 -9.28 5.61 6.35
N TYR A 8 -8.35 4.65 6.40
CA TYR A 8 -8.70 3.23 6.56
C TYR A 8 -9.35 2.94 7.92
N ILE A 9 -8.98 3.67 8.98
CA ILE A 9 -9.63 3.53 10.30
C ILE A 9 -11.08 4.00 10.22
N ILE A 10 -11.36 5.10 9.52
CA ILE A 10 -12.72 5.59 9.29
C ILE A 10 -13.52 4.56 8.48
N ALA A 11 -12.91 3.96 7.46
CA ALA A 11 -13.56 2.89 6.70
C ALA A 11 -13.91 1.68 7.59
N ALA A 12 -13.05 1.31 8.55
CA ALA A 12 -13.32 0.25 9.51
C ALA A 12 -14.54 0.57 10.40
N THR A 13 -14.66 1.80 10.89
CA THR A 13 -15.82 2.19 11.70
C THR A 13 -17.11 2.21 10.91
N ILE A 14 -17.06 2.56 9.62
CA ILE A 14 -18.23 2.50 8.72
C ILE A 14 -18.67 1.05 8.49
N ILE A 15 -17.71 0.13 8.34
CA ILE A 15 -18.01 -1.31 8.24
C ILE A 15 -18.70 -1.80 9.51
N TYR A 16 -18.17 -1.43 10.68
CA TYR A 16 -18.73 -1.80 11.98
C TYR A 16 -20.15 -1.26 12.20
N GLU A 17 -20.38 0.04 11.94
CA GLU A 17 -21.71 0.65 12.07
C GLU A 17 -22.66 0.27 10.92
N ARG A 18 -22.13 -0.33 9.86
CA ARG A 18 -22.80 -0.58 8.56
C ARG A 18 -23.38 0.68 7.91
N ASP A 19 -23.02 1.87 8.35
CA ASP A 19 -23.37 3.14 7.73
C ASP A 19 -22.42 4.24 8.24
N PHE A 20 -22.55 5.45 7.72
CA PHE A 20 -21.81 6.62 8.23
C PHE A 20 -22.45 7.19 9.51
N GLY A 21 -22.34 6.41 10.58
CA GLY A 21 -22.96 6.65 11.88
C GLY A 21 -22.19 7.61 12.81
N PRO A 22 -22.65 7.73 14.07
CA PRO A 22 -22.03 8.60 15.07
C PRO A 22 -20.55 8.28 15.35
N LEU A 23 -20.16 7.01 15.41
CA LEU A 23 -18.77 6.61 15.67
C LEU A 23 -17.89 7.00 14.49
N SER A 24 -18.34 6.77 13.25
CA SER A 24 -17.60 7.14 12.05
C SER A 24 -17.41 8.65 11.93
N ARG A 25 -18.44 9.43 12.28
CA ARG A 25 -18.34 10.90 12.35
C ARG A 25 -17.37 11.35 13.43
N SER A 26 -17.49 10.80 14.64
CA SER A 26 -16.59 11.12 15.76
C SER A 26 -15.14 10.79 15.41
N THR A 27 -14.90 9.64 14.79
CA THR A 27 -13.58 9.20 14.34
C THR A 27 -13.03 10.13 13.26
N THR A 28 -13.86 10.54 12.29
CA THR A 28 -13.46 11.52 11.26
C THR A 28 -13.02 12.85 11.88
N VAL A 29 -13.79 13.38 12.84
CA VAL A 29 -13.47 14.63 13.54
C VAL A 29 -12.21 14.47 14.40
N ALA A 30 -12.07 13.34 15.10
CA ALA A 30 -10.90 13.07 15.95
C ALA A 30 -9.60 12.93 15.16
N LEU A 31 -9.67 12.49 13.90
CA LEU A 31 -8.50 12.34 13.03
C LEU A 31 -8.14 13.63 12.27
N LEU A 32 -9.03 14.63 12.26
CA LEU A 32 -8.84 15.88 11.55
C LEU A 32 -7.60 16.68 12.03
N PRO A 33 -7.30 16.78 13.35
CA PRO A 33 -6.06 17.39 13.83
C PRO A 33 -4.81 16.67 13.33
N ALA A 34 -4.82 15.33 13.25
CA ALA A 34 -3.68 14.57 12.75
C ALA A 34 -3.44 14.84 11.26
N VAL A 35 -4.50 15.00 10.46
CA VAL A 35 -4.41 15.41 9.05
C VAL A 35 -3.83 16.81 8.91
N LEU A 36 -4.28 17.77 9.73
CA LEU A 36 -3.75 19.14 9.74
C LEU A 36 -2.27 19.17 10.11
N ILE A 37 -1.88 18.47 11.17
CA ILE A 37 -0.47 18.35 11.58
C ILE A 37 0.36 17.67 10.49
N GLY A 38 -0.17 16.60 9.88
CA GLY A 38 0.47 15.94 8.75
C GLY A 38 0.72 16.89 7.59
N GLY A 39 -0.25 17.73 7.23
CA GLY A 39 -0.10 18.76 6.20
C GLY A 39 0.95 19.82 6.55
N LEU A 40 1.04 20.22 7.82
CA LEU A 40 2.07 21.16 8.29
C LEU A 40 3.47 20.55 8.22
N ILE A 41 3.63 19.28 8.59
CA ILE A 41 4.91 18.56 8.52
C ILE A 41 5.39 18.44 7.07
N VAL A 42 4.49 18.21 6.11
CA VAL A 42 4.83 18.16 4.68
C VAL A 42 5.41 19.49 4.18
N ARG A 43 5.01 20.62 4.78
CA ARG A 43 5.57 21.95 4.43
C ARG A 43 6.99 22.19 4.95
N SER A 44 7.44 21.45 5.95
CA SER A 44 8.77 21.58 6.53
C SER A 44 9.34 20.19 6.86
N PRO A 45 9.66 19.38 5.84
CA PRO A 45 9.95 17.95 6.01
C PRO A 45 11.34 17.66 6.58
N GLN A 46 12.21 18.67 6.71
CA GLN A 46 13.58 18.48 7.18
C GLN A 46 13.60 18.09 8.66
N ALA A 47 13.87 16.82 8.91
CA ALA A 47 14.26 16.34 10.22
C ALA A 47 15.74 16.63 10.43
N ASN A 48 16.11 17.07 11.64
CA ASN A 48 17.52 17.21 11.99
C ASN A 48 18.22 15.84 11.95
N THR A 49 19.48 15.79 11.52
CA THR A 49 20.29 14.56 11.45
C THR A 49 20.34 13.83 12.79
N ASP A 50 20.32 14.56 13.92
CA ASP A 50 20.23 13.98 15.27
C ASP A 50 18.95 13.15 15.49
N THR A 51 17.82 13.62 14.96
CA THR A 51 16.52 12.92 15.06
C THR A 51 16.53 11.64 14.22
N ILE A 52 17.14 11.68 13.03
CA ILE A 52 17.27 10.51 12.15
C ILE A 52 18.20 9.47 12.79
N ASN A 53 19.33 9.91 13.35
CA ASN A 53 20.24 9.04 14.09
C ASN A 53 19.55 8.41 15.31
N ALA A 54 18.73 9.16 16.03
CA ALA A 54 17.93 8.62 17.13
C ALA A 54 16.94 7.54 16.63
N ILE A 55 16.21 7.79 15.54
CA ILE A 55 15.29 6.81 14.95
C ILE A 55 16.05 5.56 14.51
N CYS A 56 17.12 5.71 13.74
CA CYS A 56 17.89 4.57 13.23
C CYS A 56 18.60 3.77 14.33
N SER A 57 19.06 4.44 15.39
CA SER A 57 19.62 3.77 16.57
C SER A 57 18.58 3.00 17.38
N SER A 58 17.32 3.47 17.41
CA SER A 58 16.22 2.80 18.13
C SER A 58 15.72 1.51 17.46
N ILE A 59 16.02 1.32 16.17
CA ILE A 59 15.60 0.15 15.37
C ILE A 59 16.65 -0.98 15.42
N GLN A 60 17.73 -0.82 16.20
CA GLN A 60 18.75 -1.85 16.42
C GLN A 60 18.17 -3.14 17.03
N PRO A 61 18.77 -4.32 16.75
CA PRO A 61 20.17 -4.54 16.36
C PRO A 61 20.47 -4.62 14.85
N ILE A 62 19.47 -4.57 13.97
CA ILE A 62 19.70 -4.65 12.52
C ILE A 62 19.23 -3.33 11.90
N PRO A 63 20.13 -2.36 11.60
CA PRO A 63 19.72 -1.15 10.91
C PRO A 63 19.09 -1.56 9.57
N THR A 64 17.80 -1.23 9.43
CA THR A 64 17.05 -1.51 8.21
C THR A 64 17.69 -0.78 7.03
N ARG A 65 17.56 -1.33 5.81
CA ARG A 65 17.95 -0.64 4.55
C ARG A 65 17.28 0.73 4.36
N ASP A 66 16.33 1.09 5.22
CA ASP A 66 15.69 2.40 5.25
C ASP A 66 16.53 3.51 5.87
N CYS A 67 17.53 3.16 6.68
CA CYS A 67 18.50 4.09 7.26
C CYS A 67 19.70 4.24 6.32
N MET A 68 20.38 5.41 6.34
CA MET A 68 21.62 5.58 5.57
C MET A 68 22.62 4.50 5.97
N MET A 69 23.00 3.69 5.00
CA MET A 69 23.98 2.63 5.14
C MET A 69 25.07 2.88 4.11
N LEU A 70 26.31 3.02 4.55
CA LEU A 70 27.48 3.24 3.67
C LEU A 70 27.38 4.47 2.75
N GLY A 71 26.63 5.50 3.15
CA GLY A 71 26.43 6.73 2.36
C GLY A 71 25.38 6.60 1.26
N GLU A 72 24.66 5.47 1.16
CA GLU A 72 23.58 5.27 0.20
C GLU A 72 22.22 5.60 0.80
N VAL A 73 21.38 6.31 0.03
CA VAL A 73 20.01 6.67 0.37
C VAL A 73 19.08 5.62 -0.25
N LEU A 74 18.68 4.63 0.56
CA LEU A 74 18.01 3.43 0.06
C LEU A 74 16.56 3.28 0.53
N GLY A 75 16.06 4.10 1.45
CA GLY A 75 14.65 3.99 1.88
C GLY A 75 14.10 5.19 2.64
N ALA A 76 12.80 5.14 2.94
CA ALA A 76 12.01 6.31 3.32
C ALA A 76 12.54 7.12 4.53
N ILE A 77 13.24 6.48 5.48
CA ILE A 77 13.80 7.19 6.65
C ILE A 77 15.02 8.03 6.24
N SER A 78 15.90 7.51 5.38
CA SER A 78 17.03 8.28 4.83
C SER A 78 16.59 9.48 3.98
N PHE A 79 15.42 9.40 3.34
CA PHE A 79 14.83 10.55 2.62
C PHE A 79 14.30 11.66 3.53
N LEU A 80 14.13 11.43 4.84
CA LEU A 80 13.73 12.48 5.79
C LEU A 80 14.87 13.45 6.12
N GLU A 81 16.12 13.05 5.87
CA GLU A 81 17.31 13.90 6.00
C GLU A 81 17.51 14.78 4.75
N LEU A 82 16.94 14.37 3.62
CA LEU A 82 17.05 15.10 2.37
C LEU A 82 15.98 16.21 2.27
N SER A 83 16.34 17.26 1.54
CA SER A 83 15.34 18.25 1.11
C SER A 83 14.35 17.63 0.11
N THR A 84 13.15 18.21 0.03
CA THR A 84 12.14 17.83 -0.97
C THR A 84 12.68 17.89 -2.40
N GLU A 85 13.55 18.87 -2.69
CA GLU A 85 14.18 19.03 -4.01
C GLU A 85 15.08 17.85 -4.36
N GLN A 86 15.92 17.40 -3.41
CA GLN A 86 16.78 16.22 -3.60
C GLN A 86 15.96 14.94 -3.75
N GLY A 87 14.85 14.80 -3.02
CA GLY A 87 13.92 13.69 -3.19
C GLY A 87 13.32 13.65 -4.61
N ILE A 88 12.89 14.80 -5.13
CA ILE A 88 12.36 14.93 -6.50
C ILE A 88 13.45 14.59 -7.53
N GLU A 89 14.68 15.07 -7.33
CA GLU A 89 15.79 14.78 -8.24
C GLU A 89 16.11 13.29 -8.28
N PHE A 90 16.18 12.63 -7.12
CA PHE A 90 16.35 11.18 -7.03
C PHE A 90 15.23 10.44 -7.77
N VAL A 91 13.97 10.80 -7.52
CA VAL A 91 12.83 10.18 -8.18
C VAL A 91 12.94 10.34 -9.71
N ARG A 92 13.31 11.52 -10.21
CA ARG A 92 13.50 11.75 -11.65
C ARG A 92 14.63 10.92 -12.25
N LEU A 93 15.73 10.75 -11.52
CA LEU A 93 16.89 9.99 -11.99
C LEU A 93 16.56 8.49 -12.14
N PHE A 94 15.80 7.93 -11.21
CA PHE A 94 15.53 6.50 -11.15
C PHE A 94 14.17 6.10 -11.76
N THR A 95 13.24 7.03 -11.96
CA THR A 95 11.96 6.75 -12.64
C THR A 95 12.16 6.66 -14.14
N THR A 96 12.45 5.46 -14.62
CA THR A 96 12.49 5.12 -16.05
C THR A 96 11.10 4.68 -16.55
N PRO A 97 10.86 4.65 -17.88
CA PRO A 97 9.64 4.06 -18.43
C PRO A 97 9.41 2.61 -17.97
N GLU A 98 10.47 1.82 -17.85
CA GLU A 98 10.40 0.46 -17.31
C GLU A 98 9.89 0.45 -15.87
N THR A 99 10.53 1.21 -14.97
CA THR A 99 10.13 1.23 -13.55
C THR A 99 8.68 1.69 -13.36
N SER A 100 8.24 2.65 -14.18
CA SER A 100 6.87 3.16 -14.17
C SER A 100 5.87 2.09 -14.58
N VAL A 101 6.15 1.36 -15.66
CA VAL A 101 5.31 0.26 -16.13
C VAL A 101 5.29 -0.89 -15.12
N VAL A 102 6.45 -1.27 -14.57
CA VAL A 102 6.56 -2.31 -13.55
C VAL A 102 5.69 -1.96 -12.33
N TYR A 103 5.79 -0.73 -11.80
CA TYR A 103 4.97 -0.31 -10.66
C TYR A 103 3.48 -0.20 -10.99
N LEU A 104 3.14 0.24 -12.19
CA LEU A 104 1.74 0.28 -12.63
C LEU A 104 1.15 -1.14 -12.68
N ILE A 105 1.83 -2.08 -13.35
CA ILE A 105 1.35 -3.46 -13.47
C ILE A 105 1.34 -4.15 -12.11
N THR A 106 2.43 -4.08 -11.35
CA THR A 106 2.52 -4.72 -10.03
C THR A 106 1.53 -4.10 -9.04
N GLY A 107 1.31 -2.80 -9.10
CA GLY A 107 0.26 -2.10 -8.37
C GLY A 107 -1.11 -2.68 -8.67
N PHE A 108 -1.52 -2.73 -9.94
CA PHE A 108 -2.81 -3.31 -10.34
C PHE A 108 -2.94 -4.79 -9.96
N MET A 109 -1.89 -5.58 -10.16
CA MET A 109 -1.88 -6.99 -9.77
C MET A 109 -2.10 -7.18 -8.27
N SER A 110 -1.55 -6.29 -7.43
CA SER A 110 -1.72 -6.34 -5.98
C SER A 110 -3.18 -6.22 -5.52
N PHE A 111 -4.05 -5.58 -6.31
CA PHE A 111 -5.48 -5.45 -5.99
C PHE A 111 -6.32 -6.63 -6.48
N ILE A 112 -5.80 -7.50 -7.34
CA ILE A 112 -6.55 -8.64 -7.89
C ILE A 112 -7.13 -9.53 -6.78
N PRO A 113 -6.36 -9.98 -5.76
CA PRO A 113 -6.91 -10.82 -4.71
C PRO A 113 -8.06 -10.15 -3.96
N ILE A 114 -7.94 -8.83 -3.72
CA ILE A 114 -8.97 -8.04 -3.02
C ILE A 114 -10.25 -8.00 -3.85
N ILE A 115 -10.15 -7.71 -5.16
CA ILE A 115 -11.31 -7.68 -6.07
C ILE A 115 -11.97 -9.06 -6.17
N VAL A 116 -11.17 -10.13 -6.28
CA VAL A 116 -11.67 -11.51 -6.34
C VAL A 116 -12.47 -11.85 -5.08
N VAL A 117 -11.99 -11.50 -3.89
CA VAL A 117 -12.73 -11.76 -2.65
C VAL A 117 -14.01 -10.92 -2.57
N ILE A 118 -13.94 -9.62 -2.89
CA ILE A 118 -15.13 -8.74 -2.90
C ILE A 118 -16.21 -9.29 -3.84
N THR A 119 -15.82 -9.79 -5.02
CA THR A 119 -16.72 -10.36 -6.04
C THR A 119 -17.25 -11.74 -5.69
N ALA A 120 -16.39 -12.63 -5.21
CA ALA A 120 -16.78 -13.98 -4.79
C ALA A 120 -17.81 -13.95 -3.66
N TYR A 121 -17.58 -13.12 -2.64
CA TYR A 121 -18.48 -13.02 -1.48
C TYR A 121 -19.55 -11.95 -1.63
N ARG A 122 -19.59 -11.24 -2.77
CA ARG A 122 -20.54 -10.14 -3.04
C ARG A 122 -20.62 -9.13 -1.90
N LEU A 123 -19.48 -8.77 -1.32
CA LEU A 123 -19.39 -7.99 -0.08
C LEU A 123 -20.07 -6.62 -0.17
N TRP A 124 -20.21 -6.05 -1.38
CA TRP A 124 -20.93 -4.79 -1.61
C TRP A 124 -22.43 -4.86 -1.27
N GLN A 125 -23.02 -6.05 -1.20
CA GLN A 125 -24.43 -6.22 -0.83
C GLN A 125 -24.65 -6.14 0.69
N CYS A 126 -23.58 -6.27 1.48
CA CYS A 126 -23.62 -6.29 2.93
C CYS A 126 -23.64 -4.89 3.56
N ILE A 127 -23.29 -3.87 2.79
CA ILE A 127 -23.22 -2.47 3.24
C ILE A 127 -24.23 -1.65 2.41
N PRO A 128 -25.03 -0.77 3.02
CA PRO A 128 -25.89 0.15 2.30
C PRO A 128 -25.07 1.06 1.38
N ARG A 129 -25.70 1.52 0.28
CA ARG A 129 -25.03 2.32 -0.76
C ARG A 129 -24.31 3.56 -0.22
N ARG A 130 -24.86 4.20 0.81
CA ARG A 130 -24.25 5.39 1.45
C ARG A 130 -22.95 5.04 2.18
N GLY A 131 -22.97 4.02 3.03
CA GLY A 131 -21.77 3.50 3.70
C GLY A 131 -20.71 3.03 2.69
N LEU A 132 -21.11 2.31 1.65
CA LEU A 132 -20.21 1.87 0.58
C LEU A 132 -19.55 3.06 -0.15
N ALA A 133 -20.34 4.07 -0.52
CA ALA A 133 -19.82 5.27 -1.16
C ALA A 133 -18.84 6.02 -0.24
N ALA A 134 -19.12 6.10 1.06
CA ALA A 134 -18.23 6.70 2.04
C ALA A 134 -16.90 5.92 2.17
N ILE A 135 -16.95 4.58 2.25
CA ILE A 135 -15.75 3.73 2.26
C ILE A 135 -14.89 3.98 1.02
N ILE A 136 -15.51 3.96 -0.18
CA ILE A 136 -14.81 4.23 -1.44
C ILE A 136 -14.18 5.62 -1.43
N MET A 137 -14.90 6.63 -0.92
CA MET A 137 -14.39 7.99 -0.80
C MET A 137 -13.16 8.07 0.11
N PHE A 138 -13.20 7.49 1.31
CA PHE A 138 -12.07 7.53 2.25
C PHE A 138 -10.85 6.75 1.73
N ILE A 139 -11.06 5.58 1.13
CA ILE A 139 -9.98 4.81 0.47
C ILE A 139 -9.40 5.62 -0.70
N GLY A 140 -10.26 6.23 -1.52
CA GLY A 140 -9.85 7.06 -2.66
C GLY A 140 -9.04 8.29 -2.23
N ILE A 141 -9.46 8.96 -1.16
CA ILE A 141 -8.71 10.07 -0.55
C ILE A 141 -7.34 9.58 -0.08
N SER A 142 -7.26 8.43 0.59
CA SER A 142 -5.98 7.85 1.02
C SER A 142 -5.06 7.61 -0.17
N LEU A 143 -5.55 6.94 -1.22
CA LEU A 143 -4.77 6.67 -2.45
C LEU A 143 -4.29 7.95 -3.14
N LEU A 144 -5.18 8.93 -3.30
CA LEU A 144 -4.84 10.23 -3.91
C LEU A 144 -3.80 10.98 -3.06
N SER A 145 -3.92 10.91 -1.74
CA SER A 145 -3.00 11.58 -0.80
C SER A 145 -1.60 10.95 -0.80
N THR A 146 -1.47 9.71 -1.28
CA THR A 146 -0.17 9.03 -1.45
C THR A 146 0.55 9.47 -2.72
N VAL A 147 -0.15 10.03 -3.73
CA VAL A 147 0.48 10.47 -4.98
C VAL A 147 1.57 11.54 -4.76
N PRO A 148 1.33 12.62 -3.98
CA PRO A 148 2.40 13.56 -3.65
C PRO A 148 3.58 12.91 -2.94
N LEU A 149 3.35 11.90 -2.09
CA LEU A 149 4.43 11.17 -1.43
C LEU A 149 5.24 10.33 -2.40
N MET A 150 4.62 9.73 -3.41
CA MET A 150 5.34 9.02 -4.46
C MET A 150 6.31 9.97 -5.19
N ILE A 151 5.95 11.24 -5.34
CA ILE A 151 6.83 12.22 -6.01
C ILE A 151 8.04 12.59 -5.14
N VAL A 152 7.90 12.53 -3.81
CA VAL A 152 8.93 13.00 -2.86
C VAL A 152 9.76 11.85 -2.27
N ALA A 153 9.14 10.68 -2.07
CA ALA A 153 9.74 9.50 -1.49
C ALA A 153 9.73 8.37 -2.54
N ALA A 154 10.93 7.98 -2.98
CA ALA A 154 11.16 6.95 -3.99
C ALA A 154 10.89 5.51 -3.49
N ASP A 155 9.80 5.31 -2.74
CA ASP A 155 9.46 4.08 -2.02
C ASP A 155 8.06 3.56 -2.43
N TYR A 156 7.87 3.40 -3.75
CA TYR A 156 6.56 3.14 -4.33
C TYR A 156 6.00 1.78 -3.91
N GLY A 157 6.86 0.77 -3.88
CA GLY A 157 6.48 -0.58 -3.50
C GLY A 157 5.97 -0.64 -2.07
N ARG A 158 6.58 0.10 -1.14
CA ARG A 158 6.12 0.15 0.24
C ARG A 158 4.77 0.83 0.37
N PHE A 159 4.54 1.94 -0.32
CA PHE A 159 3.23 2.59 -0.28
C PHE A 159 2.12 1.69 -0.84
N ILE A 160 2.38 1.01 -1.98
CA ILE A 160 1.45 0.01 -2.53
C ILE A 160 1.19 -1.09 -1.49
N ASN A 161 2.23 -1.63 -0.87
CA ASN A 161 2.12 -2.69 0.13
C ASN A 161 1.29 -2.25 1.35
N ILE A 162 1.47 -1.02 1.85
CA ILE A 162 0.66 -0.49 2.96
C ILE A 162 -0.82 -0.42 2.56
N HIS A 163 -1.15 0.11 1.38
CA HIS A 163 -2.54 0.16 0.91
C HIS A 163 -3.15 -1.23 0.79
N VAL A 164 -2.43 -2.19 0.21
CA VAL A 164 -2.88 -3.58 0.06
C VAL A 164 -3.11 -4.20 1.44
N THR A 165 -2.16 -4.04 2.36
CA THR A 165 -2.26 -4.55 3.73
C THR A 165 -3.46 -3.97 4.46
N CYS A 166 -3.67 -2.64 4.41
CA CYS A 166 -4.82 -1.98 5.02
C CYS A 166 -6.14 -2.49 4.43
N LEU A 167 -6.22 -2.64 3.10
CA LEU A 167 -7.41 -3.17 2.44
C LEU A 167 -7.66 -4.63 2.79
N THR A 168 -6.63 -5.47 2.89
CA THR A 168 -6.75 -6.86 3.34
C THR A 168 -7.29 -6.92 4.76
N PHE A 169 -6.80 -6.08 5.68
CA PHE A 169 -7.35 -6.02 7.03
C PHE A 169 -8.81 -5.57 7.06
N LEU A 170 -9.17 -4.54 6.29
CA LEU A 170 -10.58 -4.13 6.17
C LEU A 170 -11.47 -5.23 5.59
N LEU A 171 -10.96 -5.98 4.63
CA LEU A 171 -11.66 -7.09 4.00
C LEU A 171 -11.90 -8.22 4.99
N ILE A 172 -10.88 -8.60 5.76
CA ILE A 172 -11.00 -9.60 6.84
C ILE A 172 -12.04 -9.12 7.87
N TRP A 173 -11.95 -7.87 8.29
CA TRP A 173 -12.89 -7.27 9.23
C TRP A 173 -14.33 -7.30 8.70
N LEU A 174 -14.53 -6.90 7.43
CA LEU A 174 -15.84 -6.94 6.78
C LEU A 174 -16.40 -8.36 6.72
N ILE A 175 -15.57 -9.35 6.40
CA ILE A 175 -15.97 -10.76 6.35
C ILE A 175 -16.42 -11.25 7.74
N GLN A 176 -15.69 -10.87 8.80
CA GLN A 176 -16.03 -11.25 10.18
C GLN A 176 -17.35 -10.62 10.64
N GLU A 177 -17.64 -9.39 10.23
CA GLU A 177 -18.87 -8.67 10.61
C GLU A 177 -20.12 -9.09 9.81
N ILE A 178 -19.98 -9.96 8.81
CA ILE A 178 -21.12 -10.51 8.05
C ILE A 178 -21.70 -11.73 8.78
N PRO A 179 -22.96 -11.66 9.26
CA PRO A 179 -23.57 -12.77 9.98
C PRO A 179 -23.95 -13.88 9.01
N ASN A 180 -23.33 -15.06 9.15
CA ASN A 180 -23.72 -16.39 8.64
C ASN A 180 -24.24 -16.51 7.19
N ARG A 181 -23.99 -15.53 6.31
CA ARG A 181 -24.46 -15.52 4.92
C ARG A 181 -23.43 -16.00 3.89
N MET A 182 -22.27 -16.50 4.32
CA MET A 182 -21.31 -17.06 3.38
C MET A 182 -21.79 -18.44 2.93
N THR A 183 -22.73 -18.45 1.99
CA THR A 183 -23.14 -19.61 1.23
C THR A 183 -21.91 -20.18 0.53
N TYR A 184 -21.66 -21.47 0.79
CA TYR A 184 -20.64 -22.32 0.21
C TYR A 184 -20.16 -21.88 -1.19
N LEU A 185 -18.89 -21.51 -1.31
CA LEU A 185 -18.18 -21.53 -2.59
C LEU A 185 -18.22 -22.98 -3.12
N PRO A 186 -18.64 -23.22 -4.38
CA PRO A 186 -18.69 -24.57 -4.93
C PRO A 186 -17.29 -25.21 -4.90
N GLN A 187 -17.18 -26.41 -4.30
CA GLN A 187 -15.92 -27.14 -4.08
C GLN A 187 -15.05 -27.30 -5.35
N HIS A 188 -15.66 -27.36 -6.53
CA HIS A 188 -14.95 -27.49 -7.80
C HIS A 188 -14.12 -26.26 -8.20
N HIS A 189 -14.42 -25.06 -7.69
CA HIS A 189 -13.60 -23.87 -7.93
C HIS A 189 -12.42 -23.75 -6.95
N ALA A 190 -12.37 -24.58 -5.90
CA ALA A 190 -11.32 -24.50 -4.89
C ALA A 190 -9.94 -24.88 -5.46
N LEU A 191 -9.83 -25.99 -6.21
CA LEU A 191 -8.54 -26.42 -6.74
C LEU A 191 -7.97 -25.45 -7.78
N LEU A 192 -8.82 -24.98 -8.71
CA LEU A 192 -8.41 -24.02 -9.73
C LEU A 192 -8.02 -22.67 -9.13
N SER A 193 -8.72 -22.21 -8.09
CA SER A 193 -8.37 -20.97 -7.38
C SER A 193 -7.08 -21.10 -6.58
N TRP A 194 -6.80 -22.25 -5.97
CA TRP A 194 -5.51 -22.52 -5.34
C TRP A 194 -4.35 -22.55 -6.34
N ILE A 195 -4.54 -23.21 -7.50
CA ILE A 195 -3.54 -23.19 -8.57
C ILE A 195 -3.31 -21.76 -9.05
N ALA A 196 -4.38 -20.98 -9.30
CA ALA A 196 -4.26 -19.59 -9.70
C ALA A 196 -3.57 -18.73 -8.65
N ALA A 197 -3.84 -18.94 -7.36
CA ALA A 197 -3.19 -18.23 -6.26
C ALA A 197 -1.70 -18.57 -6.16
N ILE A 198 -1.33 -19.85 -6.27
CA ILE A 198 0.07 -20.27 -6.27
C ILE A 198 0.81 -19.69 -7.48
N VAL A 199 0.22 -19.80 -8.68
CA VAL A 199 0.80 -19.22 -9.90
C VAL A 199 0.96 -17.70 -9.73
N PHE A 200 -0.04 -17.01 -9.18
CA PHE A 200 0.05 -15.57 -8.90
C PHE A 200 1.20 -15.24 -7.94
N VAL A 201 1.30 -15.93 -6.80
CA VAL A 201 2.36 -15.69 -5.80
C VAL A 201 3.76 -15.99 -6.34
N VAL A 202 3.91 -17.02 -7.17
CA VAL A 202 5.21 -17.41 -7.73
C VAL A 202 5.60 -16.57 -8.95
N SER A 203 4.62 -16.15 -9.75
CA SER A 203 4.85 -15.39 -10.99
C SER A 203 5.15 -13.92 -10.79
N TRP A 204 4.81 -13.38 -9.61
CA TRP A 204 4.80 -11.96 -9.38
C TRP A 204 5.38 -11.58 -8.01
N ARG A 205 6.19 -10.52 -8.00
CA ARG A 205 6.69 -9.87 -6.78
C ARG A 205 6.54 -8.36 -6.90
N LEU A 206 6.22 -7.71 -5.80
CA LEU A 206 6.23 -6.25 -5.71
C LEU A 206 7.65 -5.78 -5.30
N PRO A 207 8.41 -5.10 -6.18
CA PRO A 207 9.71 -4.56 -5.82
C PRO A 207 9.53 -3.41 -4.83
N MET A 208 10.07 -3.56 -3.62
CA MET A 208 9.87 -2.54 -2.58
C MET A 208 10.56 -1.22 -2.92
N TRP A 209 11.78 -1.28 -3.49
CA TRP A 209 12.60 -0.11 -3.80
C TRP A 209 12.71 0.14 -5.30
N LEU A 210 12.80 1.43 -5.67
CA LEU A 210 12.82 1.89 -7.06
C LEU A 210 13.96 1.29 -7.90
N LEU A 211 15.15 1.13 -7.29
CA LEU A 211 16.33 0.52 -7.92
C LEU A 211 16.08 -0.91 -8.42
N PHE A 212 15.18 -1.64 -7.76
CA PHE A 212 14.87 -3.04 -8.10
C PHE A 212 13.61 -3.19 -8.95
N ALA A 213 12.98 -2.08 -9.38
CA ALA A 213 11.75 -2.09 -10.16
C ALA A 213 12.01 -2.40 -11.65
N THR A 214 12.58 -3.57 -11.92
CA THR A 214 12.82 -4.12 -13.25
C THR A 214 11.88 -5.28 -13.55
N TYR A 215 11.66 -5.58 -14.83
CA TYR A 215 10.82 -6.72 -15.22
C TYR A 215 11.34 -8.06 -14.65
N SER A 216 12.67 -8.23 -14.61
CA SER A 216 13.31 -9.45 -14.11
C SER A 216 13.06 -9.71 -12.63
N ASN A 217 12.96 -8.65 -11.82
CA ASN A 217 12.71 -8.74 -10.38
C ASN A 217 11.20 -8.84 -10.07
N ALA A 218 10.37 -8.14 -10.83
CA ALA A 218 8.92 -8.14 -10.65
C ALA A 218 8.24 -9.42 -11.16
N PHE A 219 8.80 -10.03 -12.21
CA PHE A 219 8.22 -11.20 -12.89
C PHE A 219 9.28 -12.29 -13.09
N PRO A 220 9.67 -13.01 -12.02
CA PRO A 220 10.77 -13.97 -12.06
C PRO A 220 10.54 -15.11 -13.06
N LEU A 221 9.29 -15.46 -13.36
CA LEU A 221 9.00 -16.49 -14.37
C LEU A 221 9.34 -16.04 -15.79
N PHE A 222 9.27 -14.74 -16.14
CA PHE A 222 9.71 -14.28 -17.47
C PHE A 222 11.21 -14.48 -17.70
N LYS A 223 12.01 -14.50 -16.61
CA LYS A 223 13.43 -14.82 -16.69
C LYS A 223 13.66 -16.25 -17.18
N LEU A 224 12.88 -17.22 -16.71
CA LEU A 224 12.96 -18.63 -17.15
C LEU A 224 12.66 -18.77 -18.66
N PHE A 225 11.66 -18.04 -19.17
CA PHE A 225 11.30 -18.09 -20.59
C PHE A 225 12.31 -17.37 -21.49
N THR A 226 12.92 -16.28 -21.02
CA THR A 226 13.89 -15.51 -21.82
C THR A 226 15.29 -16.14 -21.84
N GLU A 227 15.70 -16.80 -20.75
CA GLU A 227 16.96 -17.57 -20.70
C GLU A 227 16.86 -18.88 -21.50
N SER A 228 15.68 -19.52 -21.53
CA SER A 228 15.44 -20.74 -22.33
C SER A 228 15.47 -20.52 -23.86
N VAL A 229 15.32 -19.28 -24.34
CA VAL A 229 15.35 -18.95 -25.78
C VAL A 229 16.76 -18.57 -26.25
N ARG A 230 17.69 -18.35 -25.32
CA ARG A 230 19.09 -18.00 -25.60
C ARG A 230 20.06 -19.19 -25.64
N ASN A 231 19.62 -20.37 -25.22
CA ASN A 231 20.35 -21.63 -25.28
C ASN A 231 19.73 -22.55 -26.35
#